data_AF-A0A9E6EUL7-F1
#
_entry.id   AF-A0A9E6EUL7-F1
#
_cell.length_a   1.000
_cell.length_b   1.000
_cell.length_c   1.000
_cell.angle_alpha   90.00
_cell.angle_beta   90.00
_cell.angle_gamma   90.00
#
_symmetry.space_group_name_H-M   'P 1'
#
loop_
_entity.id
_entity.type
_entity.pdbx_description
1 polymer ?
#
loop_
_entity_poly.entity_id
_entity_poly.type
_entity_poly.pdbx_seq_one_letter_code
_entity_poly.pdbx_strand_id
1 'polypeptide(L)'
;MNTIALDTNIAIDILNGKEDILYKYEKYSTIHLPVTVCGELLFGAANSDNYKKNLTKYRGFISSCMILNINSTIAEQYAIISKN
;
A
#
# COMPACT_ATOMS: atom_id res chain seq x y z
N MET A 1 -7.50 8.09 17.01
CA MET A 1 -6.80 8.12 15.70
C MET A 1 -7.45 7.08 14.81
N ASN A 2 -7.89 7.47 13.61
CA ASN A 2 -8.44 6.52 12.64
C ASN A 2 -7.32 6.08 11.70
N THR A 3 -7.05 4.78 11.67
CA THR A 3 -6.00 4.20 10.84
C THR A 3 -6.61 3.23 9.85
N ILE A 4 -5.92 3.01 8.74
CA ILE A 4 -6.31 2.06 7.71
C ILE A 4 -5.07 1.40 7.13
N ALA A 5 -5.19 0.13 6.73
CA ALA A 5 -4.19 -0.53 5.90
C ALA A 5 -4.72 -0.62 4.46
N LEU A 6 -3.87 -0.33 3.48
CA LEU A 6 -4.23 -0.39 2.07
C LEU A 6 -3.81 -1.72 1.44
N ASP A 7 -4.63 -2.20 0.53
CA ASP A 7 -4.22 -3.20 -0.45
C ASP A 7 -3.57 -2.51 -1.67
N THR A 8 -3.08 -3.32 -2.61
CA THR A 8 -2.40 -2.83 -3.80
C THR A 8 -3.31 -2.05 -4.73
N ASN A 9 -4.55 -2.50 -4.94
CA ASN A 9 -5.48 -1.85 -5.86
C ASN A 9 -5.83 -0.44 -5.40
N ILE A 10 -6.13 -0.26 -4.11
CA ILE A 10 -6.44 1.05 -3.55
C ILE A 10 -5.20 1.94 -3.53
N ALA A 11 -4.02 1.41 -3.21
CA ALA A 11 -2.78 2.18 -3.27
C ALA A 11 -2.50 2.71 -4.69
N ILE A 12 -2.71 1.87 -5.71
CA ILE A 12 -2.59 2.26 -7.12
C ILE A 12 -3.61 3.33 -7.49
N ASP A 13 -4.87 3.20 -7.05
CA ASP A 13 -5.93 4.16 -7.33
C ASP A 13 -5.64 5.54 -6.72
N ILE A 14 -5.16 5.57 -5.48
CA ILE A 14 -4.68 6.80 -4.82
C ILE A 14 -3.53 7.41 -5.62
N LEU A 15 -2.53 6.60 -5.99
CA LEU A 15 -1.41 7.06 -6.79
C LEU A 15 -1.88 7.64 -8.13
N ASN A 16 -2.87 7.03 -8.77
CA ASN A 16 -3.42 7.51 -10.03
C ASN A 16 -4.33 8.73 -9.89
N GLY A 17 -4.58 9.20 -8.67
CA GLY A 17 -5.36 10.41 -8.40
C GLY A 17 -6.86 10.23 -8.56
N LYS A 18 -7.39 9.01 -8.32
CA LYS A 18 -8.85 8.79 -8.33
C LYS A 18 -9.50 9.57 -7.18
N GLU A 19 -10.22 10.64 -7.51
CA GLU A 19 -10.75 11.62 -6.55
C GLU A 19 -11.75 11.02 -5.55
N ASP A 20 -12.60 10.11 -5.99
CA ASP A 20 -13.58 9.40 -5.17
C ASP A 20 -12.90 8.55 -4.08
N ILE A 21 -11.79 7.91 -4.44
CA ILE A 21 -10.93 7.20 -3.50
C ILE A 21 -10.23 8.20 -2.58
N LEU A 22 -9.56 9.23 -3.10
CA LEU A 22 -8.84 10.20 -2.26
C LEU A 22 -9.73 10.79 -1.15
N TYR A 23 -10.92 11.27 -1.50
CA TYR A 23 -11.88 11.84 -0.53
C TYR A 23 -12.28 10.84 0.56
N LYS A 24 -12.47 9.57 0.21
CA LYS A 24 -12.83 8.52 1.18
C LYS A 24 -11.71 8.27 2.19
N TYR A 25 -10.45 8.49 1.81
CA TYR A 25 -9.28 8.18 2.62
C TYR A 25 -8.69 9.38 3.37
N GLU A 26 -9.06 10.62 3.02
CA GLU A 26 -8.67 11.84 3.75
C GLU A 26 -9.07 11.83 5.24
N LYS A 27 -10.11 11.08 5.61
CA LYS A 27 -10.57 10.95 7.00
C LYS A 27 -9.64 10.12 7.91
N TYR A 28 -8.65 9.42 7.34
CA TYR A 28 -7.72 8.60 8.11
C TYR A 28 -6.44 9.39 8.41
N SER A 29 -6.07 9.45 9.69
CA SER A 29 -4.88 10.17 10.15
C SER A 29 -3.58 9.41 9.86
N THR A 30 -3.67 8.10 9.60
CA THR A 30 -2.50 7.26 9.36
C THR A 30 -2.84 6.15 8.37
N ILE A 31 -2.10 6.15 7.27
CA ILE A 31 -2.15 5.10 6.26
C ILE A 31 -1.04 4.11 6.56
N HIS A 32 -1.42 2.85 6.72
CA HIS A 32 -0.51 1.73 6.86
C HIS A 32 -0.37 1.02 5.53
N LEU A 33 0.84 0.55 5.24
CA LEU A 33 1.13 -0.17 4.01
C LEU A 33 1.87 -1.47 4.34
N PRO A 34 1.28 -2.66 4.08
CA PRO A 34 2.00 -3.92 4.19
C PRO A 34 3.24 -3.90 3.29
N VAL A 35 4.34 -4.47 3.78
CA VAL A 35 5.61 -4.54 3.02
C VAL A 35 5.45 -5.27 1.67
N THR A 36 4.50 -6.21 1.57
CA THR A 36 4.15 -6.88 0.31
C THR A 36 3.56 -5.91 -0.71
N VAL A 37 2.66 -5.01 -0.29
CA VAL A 37 2.09 -3.97 -1.15
C VAL A 37 3.18 -3.01 -1.63
N CYS A 38 4.15 -2.65 -0.78
CA CYS A 38 5.33 -1.88 -1.21
C CYS A 38 6.09 -2.59 -2.35
N GLY A 39 6.29 -3.91 -2.21
CA GLY A 39 6.93 -4.74 -3.24
C GLY A 39 6.14 -4.73 -4.56
N GLU A 40 4.83 -4.92 -4.50
CA GLU A 40 3.94 -4.92 -5.67
C GLU A 40 3.95 -3.56 -6.39
N LEU A 41 3.92 -2.45 -5.64
CA LEU A 41 4.04 -1.10 -6.20
C LEU A 41 5.38 -0.92 -6.93
N LEU A 42 6.49 -1.24 -6.25
CA LEU A 42 7.83 -1.09 -6.84
C LEU A 42 8.02 -1.98 -8.07
N PHE A 43 7.49 -3.20 -8.05
CA PHE A 43 7.46 -4.08 -9.22
C PHE A 43 6.65 -3.49 -10.36
N GLY A 44 5.45 -2.95 -10.08
CA GLY A 44 4.63 -2.27 -11.08
C GLY A 44 5.34 -1.05 -11.70
N ALA A 45 6.05 -0.26 -10.88
CA ALA A 45 6.86 0.85 -11.37
C ALA A 45 8.02 0.36 -12.28
N ALA A 46 8.72 -0.70 -11.87
CA ALA A 46 9.83 -1.31 -12.61
C ALA A 46 9.44 -1.79 -14.01
N ASN A 47 8.20 -2.28 -14.18
CA ASN A 47 7.70 -2.81 -15.45
C ASN A 47 6.92 -1.79 -16.30
N SER A 48 6.90 -0.51 -15.91
CA SER A 48 6.17 0.53 -16.63
C SER A 48 7.03 1.29 -17.64
N ASP A 49 6.42 1.75 -18.74
CA ASP A 49 7.08 2.58 -19.76
C ASP A 49 7.69 3.87 -19.18
N ASN A 50 7.15 4.35 -18.06
CA ASN A 50 7.57 5.55 -17.35
C ASN A 50 8.35 5.24 -16.05
N TYR A 51 9.17 4.20 -16.06
CA TYR A 51 9.93 3.66 -14.91
C TYR A 51 10.43 4.72 -13.92
N LYS A 52 11.29 5.66 -14.36
CA LYS A 52 11.91 6.65 -13.45
C LYS A 52 10.89 7.53 -12.75
N LYS A 53 9.85 7.95 -13.46
CA LYS A 53 8.77 8.80 -12.93
C LYS A 53 7.94 8.03 -11.90
N ASN A 54 7.52 6.81 -12.25
CA ASN A 54 6.70 5.98 -11.38
C ASN A 54 7.46 5.53 -10.14
N LEU A 55 8.74 5.18 -10.27
CA LEU A 55 9.56 4.77 -9.13
C LEU A 55 9.71 5.89 -8.10
N THR A 56 9.99 7.13 -8.53
CA THR A 56 10.08 8.29 -7.63
C THR A 56 8.74 8.56 -6.95
N LYS A 57 7.64 8.57 -7.72
CA LYS A 57 6.29 8.78 -7.19
C LYS A 57 5.93 7.74 -6.13
N TYR A 58 6.18 6.46 -6.42
CA TYR A 58 5.79 5.37 -5.54
C TYR A 58 6.64 5.33 -4.28
N ARG A 59 7.95 5.60 -4.39
CA ARG A 59 8.81 5.76 -3.21
C ARG A 59 8.36 6.92 -2.31
N GLY A 60 7.96 8.04 -2.92
CA GLY A 60 7.39 9.17 -2.18
C GLY A 60 6.16 8.76 -1.37
N PHE A 61 5.22 8.05 -2.00
CA PHE A 61 4.02 7.54 -1.33
C PHE A 61 4.32 6.51 -0.24
N ILE A 62 5.21 5.56 -0.51
CA ILE A 62 5.64 4.58 0.49
C ILE A 62 6.24 5.29 1.72
N SER A 63 7.06 6.32 1.50
CA SER A 63 7.69 7.08 2.58
C SER A 63 6.73 7.93 3.42
N SER A 64 5.52 8.23 2.91
CA SER A 64 4.48 8.93 3.66
C SER A 64 3.56 7.98 4.43
N CYS A 65 3.74 6.66 4.31
CA CYS A 65 2.93 5.65 4.99
C CYS A 65 3.69 5.01 6.16
N MET A 66 2.94 4.45 7.12
CA MET A 66 3.50 3.58 8.15
C MET A 66 3.64 2.16 7.61
N ILE A 67 4.87 1.64 7.54
CA ILE A 67 5.10 0.31 6.97
C ILE A 67 4.73 -0.78 7.98
N LEU A 68 3.89 -1.73 7.56
CA LEU A 68 3.57 -2.93 8.30
C LEU A 68 4.47 -4.08 7.83
N ASN A 69 5.44 -4.43 8.68
CA ASN A 69 6.31 -5.57 8.46
C ASN A 69 5.58 -6.89 8.74
N ILE A 70 6.04 -7.96 8.11
CA ILE A 70 5.59 -9.33 8.41
C ILE A 70 6.50 -9.93 9.47
N ASN A 71 5.91 -10.69 10.39
CA ASN A 71 6.61 -11.45 11.42
C ASN A 71 5.89 -12.79 11.65
N SER A 72 6.42 -13.61 12.57
CA SER A 72 5.84 -14.92 12.91
C SER A 72 4.39 -14.82 13.38
N THR A 73 4.04 -13.80 14.18
CA THR A 73 2.67 -13.58 14.64
C THR A 73 1.70 -13.36 13.48
N ILE A 74 2.06 -12.54 12.49
CA ILE A 74 1.23 -12.34 11.29
C ILE A 74 1.11 -13.65 10.49
N ALA A 75 2.18 -14.44 10.38
CA ALA A 75 2.15 -15.72 9.67
C ALA A 75 1.20 -16.73 10.35
N GLU A 76 1.19 -16.79 11.67
CA GLU A 76 0.26 -17.64 12.43
C GLU A 76 -1.19 -17.20 12.25
N GLN A 77 -1.46 -15.88 12.33
CA GLN A 77 -2.81 -15.35 12.10
C GLN A 77 -3.30 -15.61 10.68
N TYR A 78 -2.42 -15.44 9.68
CA TYR A 78 -2.74 -15.78 8.30
C TYR A 78 -3.16 -17.24 8.15
N ALA A 79 -2.44 -18.17 8.79
CA ALA A 79 -2.77 -19.60 8.75
C ALA A 79 -4.13 -19.91 9.39
N ILE A 80 -4.48 -19.23 10.49
CA ILE A 80 -5.79 -19.38 11.16
C ILE A 80 -6.91 -18.90 10.24
N ILE A 81 -6.76 -17.72 9.64
CA ILE A 81 -7.78 -17.14 8.75
C ILE A 81 -7.93 -17.95 7.46
N SER A 82 -6.86 -18.59 6.98
CA SER A 82 -6.84 -19.38 5.75
C SER A 82 -7.35 -20.82 5.93
N LYS A 83 -7.52 -21.29 7.17
CA LYS A 83 -8.17 -22.56 7.47
C LYS A 83 -9.68 -22.37 7.39
N ASN A 84 -10.25 -22.70 6.24
CA ASN A 84 -11.66 -23.05 6.11
C ASN A 84 -11.91 -24.47 6.64
#